data_AF-A0A963R248-F1
#
_entry.id   AF-A0A963R248-F1
#
_cell.length_a   1.000
_cell.length_b   1.000
_cell.length_c   1.000
_cell.angle_alpha   90.00
_cell.angle_beta   90.00
_cell.angle_gamma   90.00
#
_symmetry.space_group_name_H-M   'P 1'
#
loop_
_entity.id
_entity.type
_entity.pdbx_description
1 polymer ?
#
loop_
_entity_poly.entity_id
_entity_poly.type
_entity_poly.pdbx_seq_one_letter_code
_entity_poly.pdbx_strand_id
1 'polypeptide(L)' 'DLAAAAAATRIGISCRICPRGDCDQRAFPPSDRPISVDPDSRGIVPYRVG' A
#
# COMPACT_ATOMS: atom_id res chain seq x y z
N ASP A 1 15.40 14.99 17.57
CA ASP A 1 14.27 15.68 16.94
C ASP A 1 13.09 14.71 16.87
N LEU A 2 12.09 14.91 17.74
CA LEU A 2 10.85 14.11 17.77
C LEU A 2 9.63 14.97 17.43
N ALA A 3 9.84 16.25 17.11
CA ALA A 3 8.78 17.21 16.83
C ALA A 3 8.41 17.25 15.34
N ALA A 4 9.31 16.81 14.45
CA ALA A 4 9.05 16.71 13.03
C ALA A 4 8.08 15.56 12.71
N ALA A 5 6.78 15.84 12.66
CA ALA A 5 5.74 14.86 12.31
C ALA A 5 5.99 14.14 10.96
N ALA A 6 6.67 14.81 10.02
CA ALA A 6 7.04 14.24 8.72
C ALA A 6 8.16 13.17 8.80
N ALA A 7 8.89 13.08 9.91
CA ALA A 7 9.95 12.10 10.10
C ALA A 7 9.41 10.70 10.46
N ALA A 8 8.16 10.61 10.93
CA ALA A 8 7.54 9.33 11.27
C ALA A 8 7.12 8.58 10.00
N THR A 9 7.65 7.38 9.81
CA THR A 9 7.22 6.49 8.73
C THR A 9 5.75 6.14 8.92
N ARG A 10 4.93 6.42 7.91
CA ARG A 10 3.54 5.93 7.88
C ARG A 10 3.57 4.40 7.86
N ILE A 11 2.87 3.74 8.77
CA ILE A 11 2.71 2.26 8.81
C ILE A 11 1.22 1.95 8.96
N GLY A 12 0.76 0.86 8.34
CA GLY A 12 -0.61 0.37 8.48
C GLY A 12 -0.67 -0.87 9.37
N ILE A 13 -1.86 -1.21 9.86
CA ILE A 13 -2.08 -2.35 10.77
C ILE A 13 -1.78 -3.72 10.12
N SER A 14 -2.15 -3.89 8.85
CA SER A 14 -1.93 -5.11 8.07
C SER A 14 -2.18 -4.81 6.59
N CYS A 15 -1.46 -5.47 5.68
CA CYS A 15 -1.63 -5.25 4.24
C CYS A 15 -3.10 -5.41 3.80
N ARG A 16 -3.81 -6.42 4.29
CA ARG A 16 -5.19 -6.75 3.85
C ARG A 16 -6.24 -5.68 4.19
N ILE A 17 -5.96 -4.80 5.15
CA ILE A 17 -6.89 -3.74 5.61
C ILE A 17 -6.20 -2.37 5.73
N CYS A 18 -4.99 -2.22 5.20
CA CYS A 18 -4.22 -0.98 5.30
C CYS A 18 -4.84 0.10 4.41
N PRO A 19 -5.18 1.30 4.93
CA PRO A 19 -5.85 2.33 4.15
C PRO A 19 -4.96 2.98 3.08
N ARG A 20 -3.63 2.89 3.20
CA ARG A 20 -2.66 3.56 2.32
C ARG A 20 -2.75 3.07 0.87
N GLY A 21 -3.08 3.95 -0.08
CA GLY A 21 -3.06 3.62 -1.52
C GLY A 21 -1.65 3.57 -2.12
N ASP A 22 -0.69 4.22 -1.47
CA ASP A 22 0.68 4.48 -1.93
C ASP A 22 1.73 3.74 -1.08
N CYS A 23 1.59 2.41 -0.96
CA CYS A 23 2.51 1.58 -0.18
C CYS A 23 3.24 0.61 -1.11
N ASP A 24 4.49 0.90 -1.44
CA ASP A 24 5.40 0.06 -2.22
C ASP A 24 5.80 -1.23 -1.48
N GLN A 25 5.74 -1.22 -0.14
CA GLN A 25 5.96 -2.40 0.71
C GLN A 25 4.71 -3.29 0.87
N ARG A 26 3.65 -3.06 0.08
CA ARG A 26 2.39 -3.81 0.20
C ARG A 26 2.54 -5.23 -0.35
N ALA A 27 2.61 -6.20 0.57
CA ALA A 27 2.78 -7.62 0.23
C ALA A 27 1.49 -8.32 -0.20
N PHE A 28 0.32 -7.94 0.35
CA PHE A 28 -0.97 -8.62 0.09
C PHE A 28 -2.08 -7.66 -0.35
N PRO A 29 -2.97 -8.08 -1.26
CA PRO A 29 -4.10 -7.27 -1.70
C PRO A 29 -5.05 -6.91 -0.54
N PRO A 30 -5.69 -5.73 -0.59
CA PRO A 30 -6.76 -5.40 0.33
C PRO A 30 -7.94 -6.36 0.18
N SER A 31 -8.60 -6.70 1.28
CA SER A 31 -9.81 -7.53 1.30
C SER A 31 -11.09 -6.69 1.26
N ASP A 32 -10.98 -5.38 1.45
CA ASP A 32 -12.09 -4.44 1.58
C ASP A 32 -12.33 -3.57 0.34
N ARG A 33 -11.48 -3.67 -0.68
CA ARG A 33 -11.50 -2.82 -1.88
C ARG A 33 -11.15 -3.61 -3.14
N PRO A 34 -11.66 -3.19 -4.31
CA PRO A 34 -11.32 -3.81 -5.58
C PRO A 34 -9.84 -3.60 -5.91
N ILE A 35 -9.29 -4.53 -6.68
CA ILE A 35 -7.96 -4.41 -7.28
C ILE A 35 -8.04 -4.55 -8.79
N SER A 36 -7.10 -3.95 -9.50
CA SER A 36 -6.83 -4.22 -10.90
C SER A 36 -5.43 -4.81 -11.08
N VAL A 37 -5.33 -5.84 -11.90
CA VAL A 37 -4.07 -6.46 -12.32
C VAL A 37 -3.93 -6.24 -13.82
N ASP A 38 -2.77 -5.73 -14.21
CA ASP A 38 -2.41 -5.45 -15.60
C ASP A 38 -1.31 -6.46 -16.01
N PRO A 39 -1.64 -7.51 -16.79
CA PRO A 39 -0.71 -8.60 -17.10
C PRO A 39 0.54 -8.16 -17.86
N ASP A 40 0.47 -7.05 -18.59
CA ASP A 40 1.55 -6.53 -19.42
C ASP A 40 2.44 -5.53 -18.66
N SER A 41 2.09 -5.21 -17.42
CA SER A 41 2.80 -4.27 -16.56
C SER A 41 3.45 -4.98 -15.39
N ARG A 42 4.72 -4.64 -15.11
CA ARG A 42 5.42 -5.05 -13.88
C ARG A 42 5.61 -3.85 -12.96
N GLY A 43 5.13 -3.97 -11.73
CA GLY A 43 5.31 -2.98 -10.66
C GLY A 43 5.94 -3.61 -9.42
N ILE A 44 6.40 -2.76 -8.49
CA ILE A 44 6.87 -3.22 -7.16
C ILE A 44 5.76 -3.97 -6.44
N VAL A 45 4.54 -3.42 -6.50
CA VAL A 45 3.29 -4.11 -6.12
C VAL A 45 2.57 -4.55 -7.39
N PRO A 46 2.12 -5.81 -7.51
CA PRO A 46 1.63 -6.38 -8.76
C PRO A 46 0.15 -6.05 -9.08
N TYR A 47 -0.47 -5.13 -8.34
CA TYR A 47 -1.87 -4.71 -8.53
C TYR A 47 -2.05 -3.25 -8.10
N ARG A 48 -3.05 -2.58 -8.67
CA ARG A 48 -3.49 -1.24 -8.25
C ARG A 48 -4.74 -1.37 -7.39
N VAL A 49 -4.81 -0.61 -6.31
CA VAL A 49 -6.01 -0.52 -5.46
C VAL A 49 -6.94 0.55 -6.04
N GLY A 50 -8.22 0.20 -6.20
CA GLY A 50 -9.26 1.12 -6.66
C GLY A 50 -9.71 2.10 -5.59
#